data_AF-A0A928WYI1-F1
#
_entry.id   AF-A0A928WYI1-F1
#
_cell.length_a   1.000
_cell.length_b   1.000
_cell.length_c   1.000
_cell.angle_alpha   90.00
_cell.angle_beta   90.00
_cell.angle_gamma   90.00
#
_symmetry.space_group_name_H-M   'P 1'
#
loop_
_entity.id
_entity.type
_entity.pdbx_description
1 polymer ?
#
loop_
_entity_poly.entity_id
_entity_poly.type
_entity_poly.pdbx_seq_one_letter_code
_entity_poly.pdbx_strand_id
1 'polypeptide(L)'
;MRLGLSFFAILVVVLLTEVALRVGFGFGRPPLYVADPTMGYRLAPNQQIRRFGNRISINQYSMRASEISPLPEPDQLRLFLLGDSLANGNWWTDQANILSALTAWKLQRSLPKKYTEKYTTVEPLNASANSWGPRNQLAYLRQYGTFGATVLVLLLNTDDLFGTQPTDLQVGRDRNYPDRNPPSALAELLERLFKKQVSIPGLEDIQNEGGDRVGKNLNAIDLIYQKAVTEQARFLLVLSPLKREIPGPRDYEIIARQRLQDWTIEQNISYVNLLSTFQNHPNADALYRDHIHLSPAGNQLVSDIIVTEMISLLRSTQELTPTQKSTQH
;
A
#
# COMPACT_ATOMS: atom_id res chain seq x y z
N MET A 1 17.03 28.72 46.75
CA MET A 1 16.25 29.54 45.81
C MET A 1 16.74 29.44 44.36
N ARG A 2 18.04 29.66 44.06
CA ARG A 2 18.57 29.59 42.67
C ARG A 2 18.45 28.22 41.99
N LEU A 3 18.76 27.12 42.69
CA LEU A 3 18.58 25.76 42.14
C LEU A 3 17.12 25.43 41.80
N GLY A 4 16.17 25.88 42.61
CA GLY A 4 14.74 25.66 42.38
C GLY A 4 14.23 26.39 41.13
N LEU A 5 14.72 27.61 40.89
CA LEU A 5 14.39 28.37 39.69
C LEU A 5 14.94 27.71 38.41
N SER A 6 16.19 27.20 38.46
CA SER A 6 16.80 26.47 37.34
C SER A 6 16.07 25.16 37.05
N PHE A 7 15.70 24.39 38.07
CA PHE A 7 14.94 23.16 37.90
C PHE A 7 13.57 23.43 37.27
N PHE A 8 12.86 24.46 37.76
CA PHE A 8 11.57 24.86 37.21
C PHE A 8 11.69 25.29 35.74
N ALA A 9 12.71 26.08 35.39
CA ALA A 9 12.95 26.48 34.00
C ALA A 9 13.19 25.27 33.07
N ILE A 10 13.98 24.29 33.50
CA ILE A 10 14.21 23.05 32.74
C ILE A 10 12.90 22.29 32.52
N LEU A 11 12.09 22.14 33.57
CA LEU A 11 10.80 21.46 33.49
C LEU A 11 9.87 22.12 32.47
N VAL A 12 9.80 23.46 32.48
CA VAL A 12 9.01 24.23 31.50
C VAL A 12 9.51 23.98 30.07
N VAL A 13 10.82 24.00 29.84
CA VAL A 13 11.39 23.74 28.51
C VAL A 13 11.06 22.32 28.03
N VAL A 14 11.18 21.31 28.89
CA VAL A 14 10.85 19.92 28.57
C VAL A 14 9.37 19.80 28.19
N LEU A 15 8.49 20.41 28.97
CA LEU A 15 7.04 20.38 28.73
C LEU A 15 6.66 21.10 27.42
N LEU A 16 7.22 22.28 27.17
CA LEU A 16 7.00 23.00 25.91
C LEU A 16 7.50 22.21 24.70
N THR A 17 8.65 21.54 24.84
CA THR A 17 9.22 20.69 23.78
C THR A 17 8.32 19.48 23.51
N GLU A 18 7.85 18.78 24.55
CA GLU A 18 6.90 17.67 24.42
C GLU A 18 5.62 18.10 23.69
N VAL A 19 5.04 19.25 24.06
CA VAL A 19 3.84 19.80 23.41
C VAL A 19 4.13 20.14 21.95
N ALA A 20 5.25 20.80 21.65
CA ALA A 20 5.64 21.14 20.28
C ALA A 20 5.82 19.88 19.41
N LEU A 21 6.44 18.83 19.95
CA LEU A 21 6.61 17.55 19.25
C LEU A 21 5.27 16.84 18.99
N ARG A 22 4.36 16.83 19.97
CA ARG A 22 3.03 16.22 19.81
C ARG A 22 2.16 16.97 18.81
N VAL A 23 2.05 18.29 18.96
CA VAL A 23 1.11 19.10 18.19
C VAL A 23 1.66 19.44 16.81
N GLY A 24 2.94 19.79 16.71
CA GLY A 24 3.58 20.17 15.44
C GLY A 24 3.90 18.98 14.55
N PHE A 25 4.45 17.90 15.13
CA PHE A 25 4.97 16.77 14.36
C PHE A 25 4.14 15.49 14.49
N GLY A 26 3.26 15.40 15.49
CA GLY A 26 2.49 14.19 15.76
C GLY A 26 3.28 13.09 16.48
N PHE A 27 4.35 13.46 17.18
CA PHE A 27 5.16 12.49 17.94
C PHE A 27 4.40 12.00 19.19
N GLY A 28 4.78 10.83 19.68
CA GLY A 28 4.06 10.13 20.76
C GLY A 28 2.93 9.22 20.27
N ARG A 29 2.59 9.27 18.97
CA ARG A 29 1.49 8.52 18.35
C ARG A 29 1.84 8.07 16.92
N PRO A 30 2.86 7.19 16.74
CA PRO A 30 3.16 6.63 15.42
C PRO A 30 2.00 5.72 14.94
N PRO A 31 1.89 5.46 13.61
CA PRO A 31 1.05 4.37 13.14
C PRO A 31 1.49 3.05 13.78
N LEU A 32 0.55 2.38 14.46
CA LEU A 32 0.80 1.11 15.12
C LEU A 32 0.49 -0.07 14.20
N TYR A 33 1.14 -1.20 14.48
CA TYR A 33 1.01 -2.45 13.75
C TYR A 33 0.52 -3.57 14.67
N VAL A 34 -0.15 -4.55 14.07
CA VAL A 34 -0.58 -5.79 14.70
C VAL A 34 0.09 -6.93 13.97
N ALA A 35 0.73 -7.82 14.73
CA ALA A 35 1.31 -9.07 14.26
C ALA A 35 0.21 -9.98 13.70
N ASP A 36 0.46 -10.59 12.54
CA ASP A 36 -0.45 -11.53 11.91
C ASP A 36 0.36 -12.71 11.36
N PRO A 37 0.24 -13.92 11.92
CA PRO A 37 1.07 -15.05 11.49
C PRO A 37 0.88 -15.46 10.02
N THR A 38 -0.22 -15.03 9.38
CA THR A 38 -0.55 -15.38 7.99
C THR A 38 -0.22 -14.25 7.01
N MET A 39 -0.53 -13.00 7.36
CA MET A 39 -0.24 -11.81 6.57
C MET A 39 1.10 -11.17 6.90
N GLY A 40 1.79 -11.65 7.93
CA GLY A 40 2.93 -11.01 8.57
C GLY A 40 2.49 -9.91 9.52
N TYR A 41 1.91 -8.83 9.02
CA TYR A 41 1.42 -7.75 9.89
C TYR A 41 0.45 -6.89 9.13
N ARG A 42 -0.34 -6.11 9.88
CA ARG A 42 -1.22 -5.06 9.33
C ARG A 42 -1.16 -3.83 10.22
N LEU A 43 -1.55 -2.68 9.69
CA LEU A 43 -1.76 -1.51 10.54
C LEU A 43 -2.86 -1.81 11.56
N ALA A 44 -2.67 -1.40 12.82
CA ALA A 44 -3.69 -1.57 13.84
C ALA A 44 -5.00 -0.90 13.38
N PRO A 45 -6.16 -1.55 13.55
CA PRO A 45 -7.42 -0.98 13.08
C PRO A 45 -7.82 0.23 13.93
N ASN A 46 -8.76 1.04 13.43
CA ASN A 46 -9.38 2.17 14.14
C ASN A 46 -8.37 3.23 14.62
N GLN A 47 -7.41 3.59 13.76
CA GLN A 47 -6.44 4.64 14.05
C GLN A 47 -6.82 5.94 13.34
N GLN A 48 -6.87 7.03 14.10
CA GLN A 48 -6.97 8.39 13.59
C GLN A 48 -5.80 9.20 14.13
N ILE A 49 -4.78 9.40 13.30
CA ILE A 49 -3.54 10.06 13.71
C ILE A 49 -3.13 11.16 12.73
N ARG A 50 -2.25 12.04 13.21
CA ARG A 50 -1.56 13.03 12.39
C ARG A 50 -0.06 12.87 12.52
N ARG A 51 0.65 12.95 11.40
CA ARG A 51 2.12 12.92 11.35
C ARG A 51 2.60 14.01 10.40
N PHE A 52 3.43 14.92 10.89
CA PHE A 52 3.93 16.04 10.09
C PHE A 52 2.82 16.79 9.33
N GLY A 53 1.70 17.05 10.01
CA GLY A 53 0.51 17.70 9.43
C GLY A 53 -0.41 16.80 8.60
N ASN A 54 0.06 15.64 8.12
CA ASN A 54 -0.72 14.71 7.32
C ASN A 54 -1.68 13.90 8.17
N ARG A 55 -2.94 13.78 7.73
CA ARG A 55 -3.93 12.87 8.31
C ARG A 55 -3.70 11.44 7.83
N ILE A 56 -3.84 10.50 8.77
CA ILE A 56 -3.77 9.06 8.49
C ILE A 56 -4.96 8.43 9.22
N SER A 57 -5.87 7.85 8.44
CA SER A 57 -7.04 7.11 8.92
C SER A 57 -6.87 5.65 8.57
N ILE A 58 -6.90 4.79 9.59
CA ILE A 58 -6.94 3.33 9.42
C ILE A 58 -8.28 2.83 9.96
N ASN A 59 -9.06 2.19 9.09
CA ASN A 59 -10.40 1.73 9.45
C ASN A 59 -10.40 0.41 10.23
N GLN A 60 -11.58 -0.13 10.50
CA GLN A 60 -11.77 -1.36 11.28
C GLN A 60 -11.20 -2.62 10.62
N TYR A 61 -10.92 -2.57 9.31
CA TYR A 61 -10.33 -3.65 8.52
C TYR A 61 -8.84 -3.43 8.23
N SER A 62 -8.17 -2.53 8.96
CA SER A 62 -6.76 -2.20 8.74
C SER A 62 -6.46 -1.57 7.37
N MET A 63 -7.46 -0.96 6.73
CA MET A 63 -7.26 -0.24 5.47
C MET A 63 -6.95 1.22 5.74
N ARG A 64 -6.13 1.83 4.88
CA ARG A 64 -5.92 3.28 4.86
C ARG A 64 -7.09 4.00 4.17
N ALA A 65 -8.25 3.93 4.79
CA ALA A 65 -9.52 4.45 4.29
C ALA A 65 -10.40 4.95 5.46
N SER A 66 -11.56 5.49 5.12
CA SER A 66 -12.65 5.70 6.08
C SER A 66 -13.25 4.36 6.51
N GLU A 67 -14.06 4.36 7.57
CA GLU A 67 -14.89 3.22 7.92
C GLU A 67 -15.84 2.87 6.76
N ILE A 68 -16.03 1.58 6.53
CA ILE A 68 -16.87 1.05 5.45
C ILE A 68 -17.88 0.02 5.97
N SER A 69 -18.99 -0.15 5.26
CA SER A 69 -19.86 -1.32 5.41
C SER A 69 -19.25 -2.55 4.70
N PRO A 70 -19.42 -3.78 5.21
CA PRO A 70 -18.90 -4.99 4.57
C PRO A 70 -19.30 -5.14 3.09
N LEU A 71 -20.53 -4.73 2.76
CA LEU A 71 -21.04 -4.65 1.40
C LEU A 71 -21.26 -3.19 1.02
N PRO A 72 -21.08 -2.82 -0.26
CA PRO A 72 -21.36 -1.47 -0.73
C PRO A 72 -22.87 -1.23 -0.80
N GLU A 73 -23.27 0.04 -0.69
CA GLU A 73 -24.63 0.45 -1.03
C GLU A 73 -24.89 0.25 -2.55
N PRO A 74 -26.14 0.04 -2.98
CA PRO A 74 -26.44 -0.26 -4.39
C PRO A 74 -25.95 0.78 -5.40
N ASP A 75 -25.84 2.05 -4.98
CA ASP A 75 -25.40 3.20 -5.75
C ASP A 75 -23.93 3.59 -5.50
N GLN A 76 -23.16 2.72 -4.84
CA GLN A 76 -21.75 2.94 -4.55
C GLN A 76 -20.87 2.02 -5.40
N LEU A 77 -19.96 2.62 -6.18
CA LEU A 77 -18.90 1.88 -6.85
C LEU A 77 -17.73 1.74 -5.88
N ARG A 78 -17.31 0.50 -5.62
CA ARG A 78 -16.18 0.23 -4.73
C ARG A 78 -14.90 -0.05 -5.53
N LEU A 79 -13.91 0.81 -5.34
CA LEU A 79 -12.54 0.69 -5.86
C LEU A 79 -11.65 0.13 -4.77
N PHE A 80 -11.13 -1.08 -4.94
CA PHE A 80 -10.25 -1.70 -3.96
C PHE A 80 -8.79 -1.76 -4.45
N LEU A 81 -7.94 -0.92 -3.86
CA LEU A 81 -6.50 -0.94 -4.07
C LEU A 81 -5.81 -1.87 -3.05
N LEU A 82 -5.15 -2.91 -3.56
CA LEU A 82 -4.17 -3.71 -2.82
C LEU A 82 -2.78 -3.22 -3.16
N GLY A 83 -1.92 -3.09 -2.16
CA GLY A 83 -0.54 -2.73 -2.42
C GLY A 83 0.35 -2.75 -1.18
N ASP A 84 1.45 -2.03 -1.31
CA ASP A 84 2.56 -1.93 -0.38
C ASP A 84 2.68 -0.50 0.18
N SER A 85 3.89 -0.03 0.47
CA SER A 85 4.13 1.35 0.86
C SER A 85 3.77 2.39 -0.21
N LEU A 86 3.73 2.05 -1.51
CA LEU A 86 3.26 2.94 -2.58
C LEU A 86 1.77 3.25 -2.44
N ALA A 87 0.95 2.20 -2.28
CA ALA A 87 -0.48 2.33 -2.05
C ALA A 87 -0.73 3.01 -0.71
N ASN A 88 0.02 2.63 0.33
CA ASN A 88 -0.13 3.21 1.66
C ASN A 88 0.18 4.71 1.63
N GLY A 89 1.30 5.11 1.04
CA GLY A 89 1.73 6.51 0.99
C GLY A 89 2.45 6.99 2.26
N ASN A 90 2.70 6.11 3.24
CA ASN A 90 3.47 6.39 4.46
C ASN A 90 2.98 7.62 5.25
N TRP A 91 3.73 8.06 6.26
CA TRP A 91 3.35 9.19 7.10
C TRP A 91 3.44 10.57 6.40
N TRP A 92 4.09 10.66 5.24
CA TRP A 92 4.33 11.91 4.51
C TRP A 92 3.27 12.24 3.44
N THR A 93 2.27 11.38 3.26
CA THR A 93 1.15 11.63 2.35
C THR A 93 -0.11 11.81 3.16
N ASP A 94 -0.84 12.90 2.97
CA ASP A 94 -2.16 13.10 3.60
C ASP A 94 -3.19 12.09 3.07
N GLN A 95 -4.17 11.73 3.90
CA GLN A 95 -5.26 10.80 3.57
C GLN A 95 -5.95 11.13 2.23
N ALA A 96 -6.14 12.41 1.91
CA ALA A 96 -6.79 12.80 0.64
C ALA A 96 -5.87 12.64 -0.59
N ASN A 97 -4.56 12.50 -0.38
CA ASN A 97 -3.52 12.51 -1.41
C ASN A 97 -2.87 11.15 -1.66
N ILE A 98 -3.31 10.09 -0.96
CA ILE A 98 -2.90 8.72 -1.27
C ILE A 98 -3.51 8.27 -2.59
N LEU A 99 -2.87 7.29 -3.24
CA LEU A 99 -3.26 6.83 -4.57
C LEU A 99 -4.73 6.41 -4.65
N SER A 100 -5.25 5.66 -3.68
CA SER A 100 -6.64 5.20 -3.68
C SER A 100 -7.63 6.37 -3.64
N ALA A 101 -7.39 7.36 -2.78
CA ALA A 101 -8.25 8.54 -2.63
C ALA A 101 -8.23 9.42 -3.88
N LEU A 102 -7.05 9.68 -4.44
CA LEU A 102 -6.91 10.45 -5.68
C LEU A 102 -7.57 9.73 -6.86
N THR A 103 -7.35 8.41 -6.98
CA THR A 103 -7.94 7.61 -8.06
C THR A 103 -9.47 7.61 -7.96
N ALA A 104 -10.05 7.41 -6.77
CA ALA A 104 -11.50 7.46 -6.59
C ALA A 104 -12.07 8.86 -6.92
N TRP A 105 -11.41 9.92 -6.44
CA TRP A 105 -11.82 11.30 -6.71
C TRP A 105 -11.82 11.61 -8.22
N LYS A 106 -10.78 11.17 -8.95
CA LYS A 106 -10.67 11.34 -10.40
C LYS A 106 -11.71 10.49 -11.13
N LEU A 107 -11.82 9.20 -10.77
CA LEU A 107 -12.75 8.26 -11.38
C LEU A 107 -14.20 8.75 -11.27
N GLN A 108 -14.62 9.24 -10.11
CA GLN A 108 -15.96 9.79 -9.89
C GLN A 108 -16.36 10.83 -10.96
N ARG A 109 -15.42 11.66 -11.41
CA ARG A 109 -15.64 12.74 -12.38
C ARG A 109 -15.56 12.26 -13.83
N SER A 110 -15.05 11.06 -14.05
CA SER A 110 -14.77 10.51 -15.37
C SER A 110 -15.56 9.22 -15.65
N LEU A 111 -16.48 8.84 -14.75
CA LEU A 111 -17.35 7.68 -14.93
C LEU A 111 -18.15 7.82 -16.24
N PRO A 112 -18.26 6.75 -17.05
CA PRO A 112 -19.13 6.75 -18.23
C PRO A 112 -20.60 6.93 -17.84
N LYS A 113 -21.42 7.50 -18.74
CA LYS A 113 -22.84 7.82 -18.47
C LYS A 113 -23.64 6.65 -17.88
N LYS A 114 -23.48 5.44 -18.44
CA LYS A 114 -24.11 4.20 -17.93
C LYS A 114 -23.80 3.94 -16.45
N TYR A 115 -22.60 4.28 -16.01
CA TYR A 115 -22.18 4.12 -14.62
C TYR A 115 -22.63 5.27 -13.74
N THR A 116 -22.71 6.50 -14.25
CA THR A 116 -23.25 7.64 -13.47
C THR A 116 -24.75 7.53 -13.21
N GLU A 117 -25.48 6.75 -14.02
CA GLU A 117 -26.91 6.43 -13.78
C GLU A 117 -27.09 5.41 -12.64
N LYS A 118 -26.08 4.54 -12.41
CA LYS A 118 -26.11 3.51 -11.36
C LYS A 118 -25.42 3.97 -10.08
N TYR A 119 -24.25 4.60 -10.20
CA TYR A 119 -23.37 4.91 -9.09
C TYR A 119 -23.28 6.42 -8.89
N THR A 120 -23.63 6.86 -7.68
CA THR A 120 -23.54 8.26 -7.25
C THR A 120 -22.19 8.56 -6.61
N THR A 121 -21.54 7.54 -6.03
CA THR A 121 -20.28 7.66 -5.29
C THR A 121 -19.26 6.58 -5.67
N VAL A 122 -17.97 6.92 -5.57
CA VAL A 122 -16.84 6.00 -5.66
C VAL A 122 -16.18 5.91 -4.27
N GLU A 123 -16.20 4.73 -3.68
CA GLU A 123 -15.60 4.45 -2.37
C GLU A 123 -14.22 3.80 -2.54
N PRO A 124 -13.13 4.47 -2.11
CA PRO A 124 -11.79 3.90 -2.15
C PRO A 124 -11.50 3.03 -0.93
N LEU A 125 -11.13 1.79 -1.18
CA LEU A 125 -10.54 0.87 -0.21
C LEU A 125 -9.04 0.76 -0.50
N ASN A 126 -8.24 0.67 0.56
CA ASN A 126 -6.78 0.62 0.45
C ASN A 126 -6.22 -0.32 1.52
N ALA A 127 -6.07 -1.60 1.17
CA ALA A 127 -5.41 -2.56 2.04
C ALA A 127 -3.93 -2.61 1.64
N SER A 128 -3.10 -1.99 2.47
CA SER A 128 -1.67 -1.88 2.24
C SER A 128 -0.92 -1.66 3.54
N ALA A 129 0.31 -2.17 3.58
CA ALA A 129 1.28 -1.83 4.60
C ALA A 129 2.67 -1.77 3.98
N ASN A 130 3.61 -1.16 4.69
CA ASN A 130 4.99 -1.08 4.23
C ASN A 130 5.54 -2.48 3.97
N SER A 131 6.30 -2.65 2.88
CA SER A 131 6.97 -3.91 2.53
C SER A 131 6.06 -5.13 2.34
N TRP A 132 4.75 -4.95 2.18
CA TRP A 132 3.86 -6.03 1.74
C TRP A 132 4.13 -6.42 0.29
N GLY A 133 4.27 -7.73 0.03
CA GLY A 133 4.26 -8.29 -1.33
C GLY A 133 2.97 -9.06 -1.64
N PRO A 134 2.89 -9.74 -2.80
CA PRO A 134 1.70 -10.45 -3.25
C PRO A 134 1.20 -11.51 -2.26
N ARG A 135 2.11 -12.17 -1.54
CA ARG A 135 1.73 -13.17 -0.52
C ARG A 135 1.03 -12.54 0.69
N ASN A 136 1.42 -11.34 1.13
CA ASN A 136 0.73 -10.60 2.19
C ASN A 136 -0.65 -10.15 1.72
N GLN A 137 -0.73 -9.59 0.51
CA GLN A 137 -1.95 -9.09 -0.11
C GLN A 137 -2.98 -10.22 -0.33
N LEU A 138 -2.52 -11.41 -0.76
CA LEU A 138 -3.36 -12.60 -0.86
C LEU A 138 -3.90 -13.04 0.50
N ALA A 139 -3.06 -13.06 1.53
CA ALA A 139 -3.48 -13.43 2.88
C ALA A 139 -4.54 -12.44 3.41
N TYR A 140 -4.41 -11.14 3.11
CA TYR A 140 -5.45 -10.15 3.42
C TYR A 140 -6.78 -10.48 2.75
N LEU A 141 -6.78 -10.75 1.44
CA LEU A 141 -8.01 -11.12 0.73
C LEU A 141 -8.64 -12.42 1.24
N ARG A 142 -7.83 -13.37 1.69
CA ARG A 142 -8.34 -14.62 2.28
C ARG A 142 -9.08 -14.36 3.59
N GLN A 143 -8.60 -13.42 4.39
CA GLN A 143 -9.21 -13.09 5.68
C GLN A 143 -10.44 -12.17 5.53
N TYR A 144 -10.38 -11.19 4.64
CA TYR A 144 -11.34 -10.09 4.61
C TYR A 144 -12.24 -10.06 3.35
N GLY A 145 -11.88 -10.79 2.29
CA GLY A 145 -12.59 -10.78 1.00
C GLY A 145 -12.33 -9.50 0.19
N THR A 146 -13.08 -9.32 -0.91
CA THR A 146 -12.96 -8.10 -1.74
C THR A 146 -13.90 -6.98 -1.32
N PHE A 147 -14.75 -7.22 -0.31
CA PHE A 147 -15.79 -6.30 0.12
C PHE A 147 -16.75 -5.93 -1.03
N GLY A 148 -17.02 -6.83 -1.98
CA GLY A 148 -17.89 -6.48 -3.12
C GLY A 148 -17.31 -5.38 -4.02
N ALA A 149 -15.98 -5.34 -4.16
CA ALA A 149 -15.31 -4.40 -5.04
C ALA A 149 -15.83 -4.55 -6.49
N THR A 150 -16.16 -3.43 -7.13
CA THR A 150 -16.43 -3.43 -8.58
C THR A 150 -15.13 -3.57 -9.38
N VAL A 151 -14.06 -2.94 -8.88
CA VAL A 151 -12.72 -3.02 -9.46
C VAL A 151 -11.71 -3.28 -8.34
N LEU A 152 -10.88 -4.30 -8.52
CA LEU A 152 -9.73 -4.62 -7.69
C LEU A 152 -8.46 -4.25 -8.46
N VAL A 153 -7.69 -3.31 -7.91
CA VAL A 153 -6.40 -2.87 -8.44
C VAL A 153 -5.30 -3.48 -7.59
N LEU A 154 -4.46 -4.30 -8.20
CA LEU A 154 -3.24 -4.81 -7.59
C LEU A 154 -2.07 -3.90 -7.99
N LEU A 155 -1.57 -3.10 -7.04
CA LEU A 155 -0.42 -2.23 -7.24
C LEU A 155 0.84 -2.88 -6.68
N LEU A 156 1.82 -3.10 -7.55
CA LEU A 156 3.11 -3.65 -7.21
C LEU A 156 4.25 -2.72 -7.63
N ASN A 157 5.40 -2.91 -7.02
CA ASN A 157 6.69 -2.50 -7.54
C ASN A 157 7.54 -3.74 -7.90
N THR A 158 8.68 -3.55 -8.57
CA THR A 158 9.52 -4.68 -9.02
C THR A 158 10.08 -5.52 -7.87
N ASP A 159 10.43 -4.90 -6.73
CA ASP A 159 10.95 -5.61 -5.56
C ASP A 159 9.89 -6.54 -4.94
N ASP A 160 8.59 -6.25 -5.12
CA ASP A 160 7.50 -7.11 -4.63
C ASP A 160 7.50 -8.50 -5.27
N LEU A 161 8.01 -8.63 -6.50
CA LEU A 161 8.16 -9.93 -7.18
C LEU A 161 9.19 -10.82 -6.48
N PHE A 162 10.10 -10.24 -5.71
CA PHE A 162 11.14 -10.96 -4.95
C PHE A 162 10.81 -11.09 -3.46
N GLY A 163 9.66 -10.58 -3.02
CA GLY A 163 9.22 -10.59 -1.63
C GLY A 163 9.24 -11.99 -1.03
N THR A 164 9.61 -12.09 0.25
CA THR A 164 9.72 -13.34 1.00
C THR A 164 8.38 -13.74 1.60
N GLN A 165 8.32 -14.90 2.27
CA GLN A 165 7.11 -15.32 2.97
C GLN A 165 6.71 -14.28 4.02
N PRO A 166 5.40 -14.05 4.23
CA PRO A 166 4.93 -13.14 5.25
C PRO A 166 5.49 -13.49 6.63
N THR A 167 5.83 -12.48 7.42
CA THR A 167 6.36 -12.65 8.77
C THR A 167 5.95 -11.51 9.68
N ASP A 168 5.64 -11.84 10.93
CA ASP A 168 5.24 -10.89 11.97
C ASP A 168 6.39 -10.49 12.89
N LEU A 169 7.58 -11.08 12.67
CA LEU A 169 8.71 -10.98 13.59
C LEU A 169 9.18 -9.55 13.86
N GLN A 170 8.89 -8.63 12.93
CA GLN A 170 9.25 -7.21 13.00
C GLN A 170 8.36 -6.41 13.94
N VAL A 171 7.12 -6.83 14.17
CA VAL A 171 6.16 -6.07 14.97
C VAL A 171 6.64 -5.97 16.43
N GLY A 172 6.70 -4.75 16.95
CA GLY A 172 7.19 -4.44 18.30
C GLY A 172 8.71 -4.56 18.49
N ARG A 173 9.45 -5.03 17.46
CA ARG A 173 10.91 -5.24 17.52
C ARG A 173 11.69 -4.31 16.58
N ASP A 174 11.11 -3.99 15.43
CA ASP A 174 11.64 -3.01 14.49
C ASP A 174 11.00 -1.64 14.74
N ARG A 175 11.84 -0.59 14.74
CA ARG A 175 11.40 0.80 14.99
C ARG A 175 10.33 1.28 14.00
N ASN A 176 10.25 0.68 12.82
CA ASN A 176 9.30 1.02 11.77
C ASN A 176 7.95 0.30 11.92
N TYR A 177 7.86 -0.66 12.85
CA TYR A 177 6.69 -1.49 13.10
C TYR A 177 6.29 -1.47 14.60
N PRO A 178 6.06 -0.29 15.21
CA PRO A 178 5.70 -0.22 16.62
C PRO A 178 4.33 -0.86 16.88
N ASP A 179 4.22 -1.61 17.97
CA ASP A 179 2.98 -2.25 18.45
C ASP A 179 2.29 -1.46 19.58
N ARG A 180 2.97 -0.43 20.10
CA ARG A 180 2.48 0.44 21.16
C ARG A 180 2.99 1.87 21.00
N ASN A 181 2.25 2.81 21.57
CA ASN A 181 2.72 4.18 21.62
C ASN A 181 3.96 4.29 22.53
N PRO A 182 4.95 5.13 22.17
CA PRO A 182 6.04 5.46 23.06
C PRO A 182 5.49 6.27 24.25
N PRO A 183 6.16 6.24 25.42
CA PRO A 183 5.66 6.88 26.64
C PRO A 183 5.55 8.41 26.51
N SER A 184 6.35 9.01 25.63
CA SER A 184 6.30 10.45 25.33
C SER A 184 6.75 10.75 23.90
N ALA A 185 6.48 11.96 23.42
CA ALA A 185 6.96 12.42 22.13
C ALA A 185 8.49 12.62 22.12
N LEU A 186 9.03 13.10 23.24
CA LEU A 186 10.48 13.12 23.48
C LEU A 186 11.10 11.72 23.43
N ALA A 187 10.46 10.72 24.03
CA ALA A 187 10.94 9.34 23.98
C ALA A 187 10.95 8.80 22.54
N GLU A 188 9.92 9.09 21.73
CA GLU A 188 9.92 8.75 20.31
C GLU A 188 11.10 9.40 19.57
N LEU A 189 11.33 10.70 19.80
CA LEU A 189 12.42 11.43 19.15
C LEU A 189 13.79 10.83 19.52
N LEU A 190 14.04 10.61 20.81
CA LEU A 190 15.30 10.03 21.30
C LEU A 190 15.50 8.61 20.77
N GLU A 191 14.44 7.80 20.73
CA GLU A 191 14.49 6.47 20.15
C GLU A 191 14.87 6.52 18.67
N ARG A 192 14.26 7.41 17.89
CA ARG A 192 14.57 7.59 16.46
C ARG A 192 16.02 8.01 16.21
N LEU A 193 16.57 8.89 17.06
CA LEU A 193 17.92 9.44 16.89
C LEU A 193 19.01 8.47 17.36
N PHE A 194 18.80 7.77 18.48
CA PHE A 194 19.88 7.06 19.18
C PHE A 194 19.72 5.54 19.22
N LYS A 195 18.51 4.99 19.10
CA LYS A 195 18.32 3.54 19.17
C LYS A 195 18.76 2.90 17.85
N LYS A 196 19.80 2.06 17.93
CA LYS A 196 20.20 1.19 16.82
C LYS A 196 19.21 0.03 16.71
N GLN A 197 18.94 -0.38 15.47
CA GLN A 197 18.11 -1.54 15.22
C GLN A 197 18.86 -2.78 15.67
N VAL A 198 18.24 -3.57 16.54
CA VAL A 198 18.77 -4.88 16.96
C VAL A 198 18.34 -5.91 15.92
N SER A 199 19.22 -6.88 15.63
CA SER A 199 18.86 -8.01 14.77
C SER A 199 17.67 -8.76 15.37
N ILE A 200 16.75 -9.17 14.50
CA ILE A 200 15.55 -9.89 14.90
C ILE A 200 15.81 -11.37 14.64
N PRO A 201 15.86 -12.22 15.69
CA PRO A 201 16.06 -13.65 15.51
C PRO A 201 15.06 -14.26 14.52
N GLY A 202 15.55 -15.09 13.60
CA GLY A 202 14.74 -15.75 12.56
C GLY A 202 14.37 -14.89 11.35
N LEU A 203 14.59 -13.56 11.39
CA LEU A 203 14.27 -12.70 10.25
C LEU A 203 15.21 -12.94 9.06
N GLU A 204 16.49 -13.21 9.33
CA GLU A 204 17.49 -13.52 8.31
C GLU A 204 17.15 -14.82 7.55
N ASP A 205 16.70 -15.86 8.24
CA ASP A 205 16.28 -17.12 7.61
C ASP A 205 15.11 -16.91 6.66
N ILE A 206 14.17 -16.02 7.02
CA ILE A 206 13.03 -15.65 6.17
C ILE A 206 13.50 -14.83 4.96
N GLN A 207 14.43 -13.88 5.17
CA GLN A 207 14.98 -13.05 4.10
C GLN A 207 15.78 -13.87 3.08
N ASN A 208 16.44 -14.93 3.55
CA ASN A 208 17.19 -15.88 2.74
C ASN A 208 16.32 -17.01 2.17
N GLU A 209 14.99 -16.83 2.09
CA GLU A 209 14.09 -17.80 1.49
C GLU A 209 14.58 -18.22 0.10
N GLY A 210 14.95 -19.49 -0.02
CA GLY A 210 15.46 -20.07 -1.26
C GLY A 210 14.37 -20.40 -2.29
N GLY A 211 14.83 -20.93 -3.41
CA GLY A 211 14.01 -21.35 -4.54
C GLY A 211 13.50 -20.18 -5.38
N ASP A 212 12.48 -20.43 -6.20
CA ASP A 212 11.92 -19.45 -7.12
C ASP A 212 10.95 -18.48 -6.42
N ARG A 213 11.50 -17.44 -5.77
CA ARG A 213 10.70 -16.39 -5.11
C ARG A 213 9.74 -15.69 -6.07
N VAL A 214 10.17 -15.43 -7.31
CA VAL A 214 9.33 -14.81 -8.33
C VAL A 214 8.15 -15.72 -8.67
N GLY A 215 8.38 -17.02 -8.85
CA GLY A 215 7.30 -18.00 -9.05
C GLY A 215 6.32 -18.07 -7.89
N LYS A 216 6.80 -18.05 -6.64
CA LYS A 216 5.96 -18.03 -5.44
C LYS A 216 5.06 -16.79 -5.39
N ASN A 217 5.59 -15.61 -5.75
CA ASN A 217 4.81 -14.38 -5.79
C ASN A 217 3.85 -14.33 -6.99
N LEU A 218 4.24 -14.83 -8.17
CA LEU A 218 3.34 -14.98 -9.32
C LEU A 218 2.16 -15.91 -9.01
N ASN A 219 2.40 -17.01 -8.28
CA ASN A 219 1.31 -17.87 -7.81
C ASN A 219 0.35 -17.13 -6.85
N ALA A 220 0.87 -16.24 -6.01
CA ALA A 220 0.01 -15.42 -5.16
C ALA A 220 -0.79 -14.39 -5.97
N ILE A 221 -0.19 -13.78 -7.00
CA ILE A 221 -0.87 -12.89 -7.95
C ILE A 221 -1.98 -13.64 -8.69
N ASP A 222 -1.74 -14.87 -9.17
CA ASP A 222 -2.75 -15.72 -9.79
C ASP A 222 -3.95 -15.93 -8.86
N LEU A 223 -3.70 -16.29 -7.60
CA LEU A 223 -4.75 -16.52 -6.62
C LEU A 223 -5.53 -15.24 -6.26
N ILE A 224 -4.88 -14.07 -6.26
CA ILE A 224 -5.56 -12.77 -6.13
C ILE A 224 -6.48 -12.53 -7.33
N TYR A 225 -6.00 -12.77 -8.54
CA TYR A 225 -6.79 -12.64 -9.76
C TYR A 225 -8.01 -13.59 -9.75
N GLN A 226 -7.80 -14.86 -9.41
CA GLN A 226 -8.90 -15.84 -9.31
C GLN A 226 -9.95 -15.42 -8.27
N LYS A 227 -9.52 -14.82 -7.15
CA LYS A 227 -10.44 -14.25 -6.15
C LYS A 227 -11.28 -13.12 -6.73
N ALA A 228 -10.65 -12.20 -7.48
CA ALA A 228 -11.35 -11.10 -8.14
C ALA A 228 -12.39 -11.61 -9.16
N VAL A 229 -12.03 -12.59 -10.00
CA VAL A 229 -12.95 -13.22 -10.96
C VAL A 229 -14.12 -13.90 -10.25
N THR A 230 -13.84 -14.68 -9.20
CA THR A 230 -14.86 -15.39 -8.42
C THR A 230 -15.86 -14.43 -7.77
N GLU A 231 -15.37 -13.27 -7.30
CA GLU A 231 -16.21 -12.22 -6.71
C GLU A 231 -16.71 -11.20 -7.74
N GLN A 232 -16.57 -11.50 -9.04
CA GLN A 232 -17.04 -10.68 -10.15
C GLN A 232 -16.48 -9.25 -10.18
N ALA A 233 -15.31 -9.05 -9.58
CA ALA A 233 -14.57 -7.79 -9.63
C ALA A 233 -13.74 -7.72 -10.92
N ARG A 234 -13.74 -6.55 -11.56
CA ARG A 234 -12.77 -6.24 -12.63
C ARG A 234 -11.37 -6.20 -12.03
N PHE A 235 -10.39 -6.82 -12.68
CA PHE A 235 -9.02 -6.87 -12.18
C PHE A 235 -8.10 -6.00 -13.03
N LEU A 236 -7.32 -5.13 -12.38
CA LEU A 236 -6.29 -4.30 -12.99
C LEU A 236 -4.97 -4.51 -12.25
N LEU A 237 -3.94 -4.92 -12.97
CA LEU A 237 -2.59 -5.02 -12.43
C LEU A 237 -1.77 -3.79 -12.83
N VAL A 238 -1.09 -3.17 -11.87
CA VAL A 238 -0.23 -2.01 -12.09
C VAL A 238 1.15 -2.29 -11.52
N LEU A 239 2.20 -2.15 -12.34
CA LEU A 239 3.59 -2.29 -11.91
C LEU A 239 4.30 -0.93 -12.01
N SER A 240 4.61 -0.34 -10.86
CA SER A 240 5.46 0.85 -10.77
C SER A 240 6.94 0.45 -10.87
N PRO A 241 7.75 1.12 -11.70
CA PRO A 241 9.19 0.93 -11.68
C PRO A 241 9.79 1.50 -10.40
N LEU A 242 10.98 0.99 -10.06
CA LEU A 242 11.87 1.55 -9.07
C LEU A 242 12.68 2.67 -9.73
N LYS A 243 13.10 3.68 -8.94
CA LYS A 243 13.87 4.81 -9.47
C LYS A 243 15.17 4.37 -10.16
N ARG A 244 15.77 3.28 -9.69
CA ARG A 244 17.00 2.70 -10.27
C ARG A 244 16.80 2.03 -11.63
N GLU A 245 15.56 1.67 -11.98
CA GLU A 245 15.23 1.05 -13.28
C GLU A 245 15.07 2.10 -14.39
N ILE A 246 14.97 3.39 -14.05
CA ILE A 246 14.83 4.48 -15.02
C ILE A 246 15.97 4.53 -16.05
N PRO A 247 17.26 4.52 -15.66
CA PRO A 247 18.35 4.42 -16.65
C PRO A 247 18.38 3.06 -17.37
N GLY A 248 17.78 2.03 -16.79
CA GLY A 248 17.72 0.67 -17.32
C GLY A 248 17.59 -0.35 -16.18
N PRO A 249 16.65 -1.31 -16.25
CA PRO A 249 16.54 -2.38 -15.26
C PRO A 249 17.73 -3.33 -15.32
N ARG A 250 18.04 -3.98 -14.20
CA ARG A 250 19.07 -5.03 -14.12
C ARG A 250 18.55 -6.33 -14.74
N ASP A 251 19.46 -7.24 -15.13
CA ASP A 251 19.11 -8.50 -15.78
C ASP A 251 18.05 -9.32 -15.01
N TYR A 252 18.20 -9.44 -13.69
CA TYR A 252 17.23 -10.17 -12.86
C TYR A 252 15.86 -9.47 -12.78
N GLU A 253 15.83 -8.13 -12.85
CA GLU A 253 14.61 -7.33 -12.88
C GLU A 253 13.91 -7.52 -14.24
N ILE A 254 14.67 -7.49 -15.35
CA ILE A 254 14.15 -7.76 -16.70
C ILE A 254 13.47 -9.14 -16.74
N ILE A 255 14.14 -10.18 -16.23
CA ILE A 255 13.60 -11.55 -16.21
C ILE A 255 12.32 -11.61 -15.37
N ALA A 256 12.30 -11.04 -14.17
CA ALA A 256 11.12 -11.09 -13.31
C ALA A 256 9.93 -10.32 -13.90
N ARG A 257 10.17 -9.14 -14.47
CA ARG A 257 9.14 -8.34 -15.17
C ARG A 257 8.61 -9.07 -16.39
N GLN A 258 9.46 -9.74 -17.16
CA GLN A 258 9.04 -10.54 -18.31
C GLN A 258 8.13 -11.69 -17.87
N ARG A 259 8.48 -12.40 -16.79
CA ARG A 259 7.61 -13.48 -16.27
C ARG A 259 6.24 -12.98 -15.82
N LEU A 260 6.16 -11.78 -15.23
CA LEU A 260 4.88 -11.15 -14.92
C LEU A 260 4.11 -10.79 -16.19
N GLN A 261 4.79 -10.19 -17.18
CA GLN A 261 4.20 -9.85 -18.48
C GLN A 261 3.64 -11.10 -19.18
N ASP A 262 4.39 -12.20 -19.22
CA ASP A 262 3.98 -13.45 -19.84
C ASP A 262 2.72 -14.00 -19.16
N TRP A 263 2.68 -14.00 -17.81
CA TRP A 263 1.49 -14.40 -17.05
C TRP A 263 0.28 -13.49 -17.37
N THR A 264 0.48 -12.16 -17.47
CA THR A 264 -0.63 -11.25 -17.82
C THR A 264 -1.19 -11.50 -19.23
N ILE A 265 -0.32 -11.85 -20.19
CA ILE A 265 -0.73 -12.19 -21.55
C ILE A 265 -1.50 -13.52 -21.55
N GLU A 266 -0.97 -14.54 -20.86
CA GLU A 266 -1.59 -15.86 -20.75
C GLU A 266 -3.00 -15.79 -20.12
N GLN A 267 -3.17 -14.98 -19.08
CA GLN A 267 -4.44 -14.81 -18.37
C GLN A 267 -5.32 -13.69 -18.96
N ASN A 268 -4.90 -13.03 -20.05
CA ASN A 268 -5.59 -11.88 -20.67
C ASN A 268 -5.98 -10.79 -19.65
N ILE A 269 -5.00 -10.36 -18.83
CA ILE A 269 -5.17 -9.38 -17.76
C ILE A 269 -4.92 -7.98 -18.28
N SER A 270 -5.76 -7.01 -17.88
CA SER A 270 -5.42 -5.60 -18.03
C SER A 270 -4.23 -5.26 -17.14
N TYR A 271 -3.10 -4.99 -17.78
CA TYR A 271 -1.82 -4.76 -17.13
C TYR A 271 -1.19 -3.43 -17.56
N VAL A 272 -0.82 -2.63 -16.56
CA VAL A 272 -0.14 -1.35 -16.73
C VAL A 272 1.29 -1.47 -16.26
N ASN A 273 2.23 -1.47 -17.21
CA ASN A 273 3.65 -1.41 -16.93
C ASN A 273 4.13 0.05 -17.04
N LEU A 274 4.43 0.70 -15.91
CA LEU A 274 4.75 2.13 -15.86
C LEU A 274 6.21 2.47 -16.22
N LEU A 275 7.06 1.47 -16.52
CA LEU A 275 8.50 1.70 -16.75
C LEU A 275 8.75 2.69 -17.89
N SER A 276 8.21 2.41 -19.07
CA SER A 276 8.40 3.28 -20.24
C SER A 276 7.78 4.66 -20.03
N THR A 277 6.64 4.74 -19.34
CA THR A 277 6.00 6.01 -18.98
C THR A 277 6.94 6.87 -18.14
N PHE A 278 7.59 6.30 -17.13
CA PHE A 278 8.50 7.04 -16.27
C PHE A 278 9.82 7.37 -16.97
N GLN A 279 10.36 6.46 -17.78
CA GLN A 279 11.58 6.69 -18.58
C GLN A 279 11.43 7.85 -19.56
N ASN A 280 10.25 7.98 -20.17
CA ASN A 280 9.96 9.04 -21.13
C ASN A 280 9.47 10.34 -20.47
N HIS A 281 9.32 10.38 -19.14
CA HIS A 281 8.89 11.58 -18.45
C HIS A 281 10.04 12.61 -18.44
N PRO A 282 9.82 13.88 -18.86
CA PRO A 282 10.89 14.88 -18.97
C PRO A 282 11.67 15.15 -17.67
N ASN A 283 11.02 14.87 -16.53
CA ASN A 283 11.64 14.93 -15.22
C ASN A 283 11.22 13.70 -14.40
N ALA A 284 11.75 12.52 -14.73
CA ALA A 284 11.43 11.27 -14.05
C ALA A 284 11.78 11.33 -12.55
N ASP A 285 12.85 12.02 -12.18
CA ASP A 285 13.27 12.20 -10.79
C ASP A 285 12.19 12.85 -9.92
N ALA A 286 11.49 13.86 -10.46
CA ALA A 286 10.42 14.55 -9.75
C ALA A 286 9.18 13.68 -9.48
N LEU A 287 9.06 12.51 -10.12
CA LEU A 287 7.98 11.55 -9.84
C LEU A 287 8.21 10.76 -8.56
N TYR A 288 9.43 10.80 -7.99
CA TYR A 288 9.78 10.07 -6.79
C TYR A 288 10.09 11.01 -5.62
N ARG A 289 9.80 10.54 -4.41
CA ARG A 289 10.30 11.14 -3.15
C ARG A 289 11.67 10.60 -2.80
N ASP A 290 11.87 9.31 -3.02
CA ASP A 290 13.11 8.58 -2.74
C ASP A 290 13.41 7.59 -3.87
N HIS A 291 13.94 6.41 -3.57
CA HIS A 291 14.30 5.42 -4.58
C HIS A 291 13.13 4.55 -5.07
N ILE A 292 11.94 4.68 -4.46
CA ILE A 292 10.77 3.85 -4.75
C ILE A 292 9.45 4.61 -4.61
N HIS A 293 9.28 5.42 -3.56
CA HIS A 293 8.00 6.05 -3.25
C HIS A 293 7.68 7.22 -4.17
N LEU A 294 6.42 7.30 -4.59
CA LEU A 294 5.93 8.36 -5.46
C LEU A 294 5.87 9.72 -4.74
N SER A 295 6.24 10.76 -5.46
CA SER A 295 6.00 12.16 -5.10
C SER A 295 4.53 12.52 -5.31
N PRO A 296 4.07 13.71 -4.88
CA PRO A 296 2.75 14.21 -5.26
C PRO A 296 2.55 14.21 -6.79
N ALA A 297 3.57 14.57 -7.57
CA ALA A 297 3.51 14.51 -9.04
C ALA A 297 3.42 13.06 -9.54
N GLY A 298 4.17 12.13 -8.94
CA GLY A 298 4.08 10.70 -9.22
C GLY A 298 2.68 10.14 -8.93
N ASN A 299 2.10 10.47 -7.77
CA ASN A 299 0.74 10.07 -7.42
C ASN A 299 -0.29 10.62 -8.42
N GLN A 300 -0.14 11.87 -8.88
CA GLN A 300 -1.03 12.43 -9.91
C GLN A 300 -0.93 11.63 -11.21
N LEU A 301 0.28 11.45 -11.75
CA LEU A 301 0.51 10.70 -12.99
C LEU A 301 -0.05 9.28 -12.92
N VAL A 302 0.29 8.54 -11.85
CA VAL A 302 -0.14 7.14 -11.69
C VAL A 302 -1.66 7.04 -11.53
N SER A 303 -2.28 7.93 -10.74
CA SER A 303 -3.74 7.93 -10.62
C SER A 303 -4.47 8.28 -11.93
N ASP A 304 -3.92 9.17 -12.77
CA ASP A 304 -4.50 9.46 -14.09
C ASP A 304 -4.47 8.24 -15.02
N ILE A 305 -3.38 7.49 -15.01
CA ILE A 305 -3.23 6.27 -15.80
C ILE A 305 -4.18 5.19 -15.30
N ILE A 306 -4.24 4.97 -13.98
CA ILE A 306 -5.17 4.00 -13.38
C ILE A 306 -6.61 4.34 -13.75
N VAL A 307 -7.02 5.61 -13.66
CA VAL A 307 -8.39 6.03 -14.01
C VAL A 307 -8.70 5.77 -15.48
N THR A 308 -7.78 6.11 -16.39
CA THR A 308 -7.93 5.83 -17.84
C THR A 308 -8.18 4.35 -18.09
N GLU A 309 -7.36 3.49 -17.49
CA GLU A 309 -7.46 2.03 -17.66
C GLU A 309 -8.70 1.45 -17.00
N MET A 310 -9.08 1.95 -15.82
CA MET A 310 -10.35 1.58 -15.18
C MET A 310 -11.56 1.94 -16.04
N ILE A 311 -11.57 3.11 -16.69
CA ILE A 311 -12.65 3.49 -17.60
C ILE A 311 -12.71 2.56 -18.80
N SER A 312 -11.56 2.18 -19.36
CA SER A 312 -11.47 1.19 -20.44
C SER A 312 -12.05 -0.16 -20.00
N LEU A 313 -11.62 -0.66 -18.83
CA LEU A 313 -12.13 -1.89 -18.22
C LEU A 313 -13.64 -1.87 -18.00
N LEU A 314 -14.16 -0.77 -17.44
CA LEU A 314 -15.59 -0.61 -17.18
C LEU A 314 -16.43 -0.53 -18.46
N ARG A 315 -15.86 -0.04 -19.57
CA ARG A 315 -16.52 -0.01 -20.89
C ARG A 315 -16.51 -1.37 -21.58
N SER A 316 -15.48 -2.18 -21.35
CA SER A 316 -15.39 -3.52 -21.94
C SER A 316 -16.53 -4.40 -21.42
N THR A 317 -17.34 -4.96 -22.32
CA THR A 317 -18.48 -5.84 -22.02
C THR A 317 -18.05 -7.26 -21.64
N GLN A 318 -16.76 -7.51 -21.41
CA GLN A 318 -16.24 -8.86 -21.22
C GLN A 318 -16.91 -9.48 -19.98
N GLU A 319 -17.69 -10.54 -20.15
CA GLU A 319 -18.12 -11.35 -19.01
C GLU A 319 -16.88 -12.00 -18.41
N LEU A 320 -16.69 -11.88 -17.09
CA LEU A 320 -15.58 -12.54 -16.38
C LEU A 320 -15.84 -14.06 -16.45
N THR A 321 -15.28 -14.73 -17.45
CA THR A 321 -15.40 -16.19 -17.59
C THR A 321 -14.30 -16.85 -16.76
N PRO A 322 -14.61 -17.69 -15.76
CA PRO A 322 -13.59 -18.43 -15.05
C PRO A 322 -12.89 -19.41 -16.00
N THR A 323 -11.57 -19.31 -16.13
CA THR A 323 -10.77 -20.28 -16.85
C THR A 323 -10.86 -21.61 -16.11
N GLN A 324 -11.54 -22.60 -16.70
CA GLN A 324 -11.49 -23.98 -16.23
C GLN A 324 -10.06 -24.49 -16.42
N LYS A 325 -9.22 -24.44 -15.37
CA LYS A 325 -7.99 -25.25 -15.36
C LYS A 325 -8.43 -26.72 -15.32
N SER A 326 -8.17 -27.41 -16.42
CA SER A 326 -8.33 -28.85 -16.53
C SER A 326 -7.54 -29.52 -15.41
N THR A 327 -8.24 -30.23 -14.54
CA THR A 327 -7.66 -31.31 -13.77
C THR A 327 -7.21 -32.38 -14.77
N GLN A 328 -5.92 -32.41 -15.08
CA GLN A 328 -5.29 -33.55 -15.70
C GLN A 328 -4.08 -34.00 -14.86
N HIS A 329 -4.33 -35.13 -14.20
CA HIS A 329 -3.46 -36.12 -13.57
C HIS A 329 -2.74 -35.78 -12.26
#